data_AF-A0A848YZA1-F1
#
_entry.id   AF-A0A848YZA1-F1
#
_cell.length_a   1.000
_cell.length_b   1.000
_cell.length_c   1.000
_cell.angle_alpha   90.00
_cell.angle_beta   90.00
_cell.angle_gamma   90.00
#
_symmetry.space_group_name_H-M   'P 1'
#
loop_
_entity.id
_entity.type
_entity.pdbx_description
1 polymer ?
#
loop_
_entity_poly.entity_id
_entity_poly.type
_entity_poly.pdbx_seq_one_letter_code
_entity_poly.pdbx_strand_id
1 'polypeptide(L)'
;MKQWTDLQKYYDYRSADYAREHANELGKKPLDRELLIRFSRMVNSDAPVCEVGCGPGQISRYLFETGVRDIFGVDISPEMI
;
A
#
# COMPACT_ATOMS: atom_id res chain seq x y z
N MET A 1 7.71 -7.36 -24.75
CA MET A 1 7.46 -6.34 -23.71
C MET A 1 6.10 -6.62 -23.09
N LYS A 2 5.99 -6.75 -21.76
CA LYS A 2 4.67 -6.82 -21.10
C LYS A 2 3.95 -5.50 -21.32
N GLN A 3 2.70 -5.53 -21.80
CA GLN A 3 1.88 -4.32 -21.91
C GLN A 3 1.38 -3.95 -20.51
N TRP A 4 1.94 -2.89 -19.95
CA TRP A 4 1.54 -2.33 -18.65
C TRP A 4 0.03 -1.99 -18.61
N THR A 5 -0.55 -1.68 -19.77
CA THR A 5 -1.99 -1.41 -19.94
C THR A 5 -2.88 -2.58 -19.58
N ASP A 6 -2.47 -3.83 -19.86
CA ASP A 6 -3.29 -5.01 -19.53
C ASP A 6 -3.30 -5.26 -18.02
N LEU A 7 -2.17 -5.00 -17.35
CA LEU A 7 -2.06 -5.11 -15.90
C LEU A 7 -2.90 -4.05 -15.18
N GLN A 8 -2.85 -2.80 -15.67
CA GLN A 8 -3.69 -1.72 -15.18
C GLN A 8 -5.17 -2.08 -15.29
N LYS A 9 -5.65 -2.47 -16.48
CA LYS A 9 -7.07 -2.84 -16.69
C LYS A 9 -7.53 -3.99 -15.79
N TYR A 10 -6.67 -4.97 -15.55
CA TYR A 10 -6.99 -6.08 -14.65
C TYR A 10 -7.19 -5.61 -13.22
N TYR A 11 -6.33 -4.73 -12.72
CA TYR A 11 -6.48 -4.18 -11.37
C TYR A 11 -7.62 -3.17 -11.28
N ASP A 12 -7.88 -2.39 -12.34
CA ASP A 12 -9.05 -1.52 -12.41
C ASP A 12 -10.34 -2.33 -12.24
N TYR A 13 -10.45 -3.44 -12.97
CA TYR A 13 -11.60 -4.35 -12.87
C TYR A 13 -11.76 -4.99 -11.48
N ARG A 14 -10.64 -5.26 -10.78
CA ARG A 14 -10.65 -5.97 -9.50
C ARG A 14 -10.66 -5.09 -8.27
N SER A 15 -10.55 -3.76 -8.39
CA SER A 15 -10.28 -2.85 -7.25
C SER A 15 -11.23 -3.07 -6.07
N ALA A 16 -12.54 -3.13 -6.33
CA ALA A 16 -13.56 -3.33 -5.28
C ALA A 16 -13.47 -4.69 -4.60
N ASP A 17 -13.19 -5.76 -5.35
CA ASP A 17 -13.02 -7.11 -4.80
C ASP A 17 -11.72 -7.20 -4.01
N TYR A 18 -10.64 -6.64 -4.56
CA TYR A 18 -9.33 -6.59 -3.93
C TYR A 18 -9.40 -5.86 -2.59
N ALA A 19 -10.01 -4.68 -2.54
CA ALA A 19 -10.18 -3.92 -1.30
C ALA A 19 -10.93 -4.73 -0.22
N ARG A 20 -12.00 -5.42 -0.59
CA ARG A 20 -12.77 -6.24 0.36
C ARG A 20 -12.00 -7.46 0.86
N GLU A 21 -11.28 -8.14 -0.03
CA GLU A 21 -10.50 -9.34 0.30
C GLU A 21 -9.27 -9.02 1.16
N HIS A 22 -8.62 -7.89 0.88
CA HIS A 22 -7.29 -7.57 1.40
C HIS A 22 -7.25 -6.50 2.51
N ALA A 23 -8.33 -5.75 2.76
CA ALA A 23 -8.35 -4.69 3.79
C ALA A 23 -7.81 -5.12 5.17
N ASN A 24 -7.98 -6.39 5.54
CA ASN A 24 -7.50 -6.94 6.82
C ASN A 24 -6.32 -7.92 6.68
N GLU A 25 -5.65 -7.96 5.53
CA GLU A 25 -4.59 -8.93 5.23
C GLU A 25 -3.41 -8.83 6.21
N LEU A 26 -2.99 -7.62 6.58
CA LEU A 26 -1.92 -7.41 7.56
C LEU A 26 -2.24 -8.03 8.93
N GLY A 27 -3.53 -8.10 9.31
CA GLY A 27 -3.96 -8.77 10.53
C GLY A 27 -3.57 -10.25 10.60
N LYS A 28 -3.32 -10.87 9.44
CA LYS A 28 -2.92 -12.28 9.28
C LYS A 28 -1.42 -12.46 9.01
N LYS A 29 -0.64 -11.39 8.98
CA LYS A 29 0.80 -11.39 8.63
C LYS A 29 1.65 -10.70 9.70
N PRO A 30 1.93 -11.38 10.83
CA PRO A 30 2.64 -10.78 11.96
C PRO A 30 4.07 -10.36 11.61
N LEU A 31 4.77 -11.11 10.75
CA LEU A 31 6.12 -10.76 10.30
C LEU A 31 6.12 -9.47 9.47
N ASP A 32 5.23 -9.36 8.47
CA ASP A 32 5.08 -8.17 7.63
C ASP A 32 4.82 -6.91 8.49
N ARG A 33 3.92 -7.05 9.47
CA ARG A 33 3.62 -5.98 10.44
C ARG A 33 4.84 -5.56 11.26
N GLU A 34 5.66 -6.51 11.69
CA GLU A 34 6.89 -6.23 12.43
C GLU A 34 7.90 -5.48 11.55
N LEU A 35 8.08 -5.91 10.31
CA LEU A 35 8.97 -5.26 9.34
C LEU A 35 8.54 -3.83 9.05
N LEU A 36 7.24 -3.58 8.90
CA LEU A 36 6.68 -2.24 8.71
C LEU A 36 6.86 -1.34 9.94
N ILE A 37 6.73 -1.88 11.16
CA ILE A 37 7.04 -1.13 12.40
C ILE A 37 8.53 -0.81 12.48
N ARG A 38 9.41 -1.74 12.11
CA ARG A 38 10.85 -1.48 12.06
C ARG A 38 11.16 -0.38 11.05
N PHE A 39 10.53 -0.44 9.88
CA PHE A 39 10.63 0.61 8.85
C PHE A 39 10.16 1.98 9.37
N SER A 40 9.01 2.06 10.04
CA SER A 40 8.49 3.33 10.58
C SER A 40 9.42 4.00 11.60
N ARG A 41 10.28 3.22 12.27
CA ARG A 41 11.30 3.70 13.21
C ARG A 41 12.62 4.11 12.54
N MET A 42 12.87 3.67 11.31
CA MET A 42 14.09 3.98 10.56
C MET A 42 13.94 5.24 9.70
N VAL A 43 12.71 5.58 9.30
CA VAL A 43 12.46 6.79 8.52
C VAL A 43 12.59 8.03 9.41
N ASN A 44 13.19 9.09 8.87
CA ASN A 44 13.21 10.38 9.53
C ASN A 44 11.77 10.95 9.57
N SER A 45 11.40 11.63 10.66
CA SER A 45 10.03 12.12 10.88
C SER A 45 9.50 13.03 9.77
N ASP A 46 10.41 13.76 9.13
CA ASP A 46 10.10 14.80 8.14
C ASP A 46 10.41 14.33 6.71
N ALA A 47 10.79 13.06 6.53
CA ALA A 47 11.09 12.52 5.20
C ALA A 47 9.80 11.95 4.57
N PRO A 48 9.48 12.34 3.32
CA PRO A 48 8.33 11.79 2.62
C PRO A 48 8.54 10.30 2.30
N VAL A 49 7.52 9.49 2.57
CA VAL A 49 7.48 8.07 2.23
C VAL A 49 6.51 7.84 1.08
N CYS A 50 6.97 7.11 0.05
CA CYS A 50 6.16 6.73 -1.10
C CYS A 50 5.89 5.22 -1.08
N GLU A 51 4.62 4.81 -1.08
CA GLU A 51 4.20 3.44 -1.35
C GLU A 51 3.93 3.26 -2.85
N VAL A 52 4.74 2.44 -3.52
CA VAL A 52 4.61 2.16 -4.97
C VAL A 52 3.78 0.90 -5.18
N GLY A 53 2.68 1.03 -5.92
CA GLY A 53 1.64 0.00 -6.02
C GLY A 53 0.82 -0.06 -4.73
N CYS A 54 0.33 1.10 -4.28
CA CYS A 54 -0.31 1.22 -2.97
C CYS A 54 -1.66 0.51 -2.87
N GLY A 55 -2.26 0.15 -4.01
CA GLY A 55 -3.62 -0.36 -4.04
C GLY A 55 -4.57 0.59 -3.29
N PRO A 56 -5.52 0.04 -2.52
CA PRO A 56 -6.42 0.82 -1.65
C PRO A 56 -5.76 1.51 -0.43
N GLY A 57 -4.42 1.47 -0.31
CA GLY A 57 -3.68 2.19 0.74
C GLY A 57 -3.58 1.48 2.08
N GLN A 58 -3.76 0.16 2.13
CA GLN A 58 -3.72 -0.63 3.36
C GLN A 58 -2.38 -0.54 4.11
N ILE A 59 -1.25 -0.52 3.40
CA ILE A 59 0.08 -0.40 4.03
C ILE A 59 0.35 1.06 4.40
N SER A 60 0.04 2.01 3.52
CA SER A 60 0.10 3.44 3.82
C SER A 60 -0.64 3.77 5.11
N ARG A 61 -1.86 3.25 5.27
CA ARG A 61 -2.65 3.42 6.49
C ARG A 61 -1.95 2.84 7.72
N TYR A 62 -1.41 1.62 7.60
CA TYR A 62 -0.69 0.98 8.71
C TYR A 62 0.59 1.72 9.11
N LEU A 63 1.36 2.22 8.14
CA LEU A 63 2.55 3.03 8.38
C LEU A 63 2.19 4.38 9.03
N PHE A 64 1.08 4.99 8.61
CA PHE A 64 0.57 6.20 9.24
C PHE A 64 0.20 5.99 10.71
N GLU A 65 -0.49 4.89 11.02
CA GLU A 65 -0.85 4.52 12.39
C GLU A 65 0.35 4.15 13.26
N THR A 66 1.46 3.73 12.66
CA THR A 66 2.70 3.35 13.37
C THR A 66 3.76 4.45 13.42
N GLY A 67 3.46 5.65 12.92
CA GLY A 67 4.24 6.87 13.16
C GLY A 67 4.75 7.62 11.93
N VAL A 68 4.60 7.08 10.72
CA VAL A 68 5.01 7.77 9.48
C VAL A 68 3.99 8.86 9.14
N ARG A 69 4.35 10.14 9.30
CA ARG A 69 3.40 11.25 9.16
C ARG A 69 3.30 11.80 7.74
N ASP A 70 4.40 11.80 7.00
CA ASP A 70 4.45 12.21 5.60
C ASP A 70 4.52 10.97 4.71
N ILE A 71 3.35 10.50 4.28
CA ILE A 71 3.21 9.30 3.44
C ILE A 71 2.18 9.53 2.33
N PHE A 72 2.51 9.08 1.13
CA PHE A 72 1.62 9.07 -0.01
C PHE A 72 1.77 7.78 -0.83
N GLY A 73 0.72 7.41 -1.55
CA GLY A 73 0.69 6.24 -2.41
C GLY A 73 0.68 6.63 -3.88
N VAL A 74 1.27 5.76 -4.70
CA VAL A 74 1.08 5.77 -6.16
C VAL A 74 0.66 4.39 -6.62
N ASP A 75 -0.33 4.33 -7.50
CA ASP A 75 -0.75 3.10 -8.16
C ASP A 75 -0.91 3.35 -9.66
N ILE A 76 -0.68 2.31 -10.46
CA ILE A 76 -0.90 2.37 -11.91
C ILE A 76 -2.39 2.28 -12.24
N SER A 77 -3.18 1.64 -11.37
CA SER A 77 -4.63 1.49 -11.47
C SER A 77 -5.33 2.70 -10.84
N PRO A 78 -6.00 3.56 -11.62
CA PRO A 78 -6.74 4.69 -11.06
C PRO A 78 -7.86 4.26 -10.13
N GLU A 79 -8.47 3.09 -10.36
CA GLU A 79 -9.58 2.58 -9.52
C GLU A 79 -9.09 1.99 -8.18
N MET A 80 -7.78 1.83 -8.00
CA MET A 80 -7.21 1.42 -6.72
C MET A 80 -7.12 2.56 -5.70
N ILE A 81 -7.16 3.82 -6.16
CA ILE A 81 -6.94 5.02 -5.35
C ILE A 81 -8.25 5.72 -5.00
#